data_AF-A0AAV9II03-F1
#
_entry.id   AF-A0AAV9II03-F1
#
_cell.length_a   1.000
_cell.length_b   1.000
_cell.length_c   1.000
_cell.angle_alpha   90.00
_cell.angle_beta   90.00
_cell.angle_gamma   90.00
#
_symmetry.space_group_name_H-M   'P 1'
#
loop_
_entity.id
_entity.type
_entity.pdbx_description
1 polymer ?
#
loop_
_entity_poly.entity_id
_entity_poly.type
_entity_poly.pdbx_seq_one_letter_code
_entity_poly.pdbx_strand_id
1 'polypeptide(L)'
;MNCIVCLERTVNVCLLPCGHETTCSYCTVLLEDRLCPLCRKPVVQVEIINVHEIASKVYQISEDVVEKNIKKIWCLSCLIESRREYEEMIWTASTQVLLTGSFGLPLLQLQRFLLGKFNPPKTEESSSSKNSKDKERIPFAYSDGRNKPGLNIWKKLQLLCFDSRHAYSSKCQEVATKKPCDCKEYAFEFRSFWGLLQRSEIFKSNIDMSGKRICLVTKYFWEWLRVLQGNERLLPQVIFLAFSEEDSDIYLNEALEMYDLMVSRYRNRFQKRPKIFFLYLRDIHDREQYFCQIQRKIHQRTDSYHLLVSLTIKQVSGKFYFLDSFNLENALRSVA
;
A
#
# COMPACT_ATOMS: atom_id res chain seq x y z
N MET A 1 25.71 7.37 -5.25
CA MET A 1 25.87 6.21 -4.35
C MET A 1 24.49 5.66 -4.03
N ASN A 2 24.29 4.35 -4.13
CA ASN A 2 23.00 3.71 -3.83
C ASN A 2 22.94 3.29 -2.35
N CYS A 3 21.74 3.30 -1.79
CA CYS A 3 21.46 2.88 -0.42
C CYS A 3 21.85 1.42 -0.23
N ILE A 4 22.64 1.11 0.80
CA ILE A 4 23.14 -0.26 1.04
C ILE A 4 22.05 -1.23 1.50
N VAL A 5 20.88 -0.73 1.90
CA VAL A 5 19.76 -1.54 2.40
C VAL A 5 18.86 -1.99 1.25
N CYS A 6 18.43 -1.08 0.36
CA CYS A 6 17.57 -1.44 -0.77
C CYS A 6 18.30 -1.62 -2.09
N LEU A 7 19.55 -1.13 -2.23
CA LEU A 7 20.36 -1.09 -3.45
C LEU A 7 19.74 -0.35 -4.65
N GLU A 8 18.53 0.18 -4.49
CA GLU A 8 17.75 0.83 -5.54
C GLU A 8 17.82 2.36 -5.46
N ARG A 9 17.63 2.93 -4.26
CA ARG A 9 17.46 4.38 -4.08
C ARG A 9 18.78 5.05 -3.79
N THR A 10 18.91 6.32 -4.17
CA THR A 10 20.09 7.12 -3.83
C THR A 10 20.18 7.34 -2.32
N VAL A 11 21.41 7.34 -1.81
CA VAL A 11 21.69 7.76 -0.43
C VAL A 11 21.32 9.23 -0.27
N ASN A 12 20.58 9.55 0.79
CA ASN A 12 20.20 10.92 1.12
C ASN A 12 20.09 11.16 2.63
N VAL A 13 20.66 10.28 3.46
CA VAL A 13 20.60 10.39 4.92
C VAL A 13 21.98 10.20 5.52
N CYS A 14 22.34 11.07 6.46
CA CYS A 14 23.44 10.88 7.39
C CYS A 14 22.89 10.37 8.73
N LEU A 15 23.44 9.25 9.22
CA LEU A 15 23.03 8.63 10.49
C LEU A 15 23.85 9.18 11.65
N LEU A 16 23.20 9.76 12.66
CA LEU A 16 23.86 10.39 13.80
C LEU A 16 23.81 9.52 15.07
N PRO A 17 24.89 9.46 15.86
CA PRO A 17 26.08 10.34 15.81
C PRO A 17 27.23 9.82 14.94
N CYS A 18 27.09 8.68 14.27
CA CYS A 18 28.23 8.04 13.60
C CYS A 18 28.65 8.69 12.27
N GLY A 19 27.82 9.54 11.67
CA GLY A 19 28.12 10.30 10.47
C GLY A 19 28.04 9.51 9.16
N HIS A 20 27.58 8.25 9.18
CA HIS A 20 27.59 7.42 7.98
C HIS A 20 26.43 7.76 7.03
N GLU A 21 26.77 8.01 5.77
CA GLU A 21 25.84 8.28 4.67
C GLU A 21 25.65 7.02 3.83
N THR A 22 24.79 6.11 4.27
CA THR A 22 24.63 4.81 3.59
C THR A 22 23.21 4.38 3.32
N THR A 23 22.24 5.07 3.89
CA THR A 23 20.83 4.73 3.77
C THR A 23 20.06 5.81 3.05
N CYS A 24 18.97 5.42 2.39
CA CYS A 24 17.97 6.37 1.95
C CYS A 24 16.99 6.68 3.10
N SER A 25 16.24 7.78 2.98
CA SER A 25 15.23 8.23 3.96
C SER A 25 14.21 7.14 4.27
N TYR A 26 13.77 6.39 3.27
CA TYR A 26 12.84 5.27 3.43
C TYR A 26 13.41 4.09 4.21
N CYS A 27 14.63 3.65 3.88
CA CYS A 27 15.26 2.53 4.58
C CYS A 27 15.66 2.91 6.01
N THR A 28 15.93 4.19 6.26
CA THR A 28 16.32 4.66 7.59
C THR A 28 15.19 4.48 8.61
N VAL A 29 13.95 4.73 8.22
CA VAL A 29 12.78 4.48 9.08
C VAL A 29 12.43 2.99 9.26
N LEU A 30 13.18 2.08 8.64
CA LEU A 30 13.08 0.62 8.81
C LEU A 30 14.10 0.05 9.82
N LEU A 31 15.01 0.88 10.35
CA LEU A 31 16.04 0.48 11.32
C LEU A 31 15.41 0.22 12.69
N GLU A 32 14.76 -0.92 12.86
CA GLU A 32 14.08 -1.28 14.11
C GLU A 32 15.03 -1.48 15.29
N ASP A 33 16.24 -2.00 15.03
CA ASP A 33 17.31 -2.12 16.04
C ASP A 33 17.95 -0.77 16.38
N ARG A 34 17.61 0.29 15.63
CA ARG A 34 18.19 1.63 15.72
C ARG A 34 19.71 1.60 15.64
N LEU A 35 20.29 0.69 14.85
CA LEU A 35 21.73 0.60 14.66
C LEU A 35 22.11 1.03 13.24
N CYS A 36 23.28 1.65 13.10
CA CYS A 36 23.85 1.95 11.80
C CYS A 36 24.19 0.63 11.07
N PRO A 37 23.76 0.43 9.81
CA PRO A 37 24.06 -0.81 9.09
C PRO A 37 25.55 -1.03 8.82
N LEU A 38 26.37 0.04 8.79
CA LEU A 38 27.81 -0.06 8.62
C LEU A 38 28.56 -0.35 9.93
N CYS A 39 28.47 0.55 10.90
CA CYS A 39 29.30 0.51 12.10
C CYS A 39 28.59 -0.05 13.33
N ARG A 40 27.29 -0.40 13.21
CA ARG A 40 26.43 -0.92 14.28
C ARG A 40 26.32 -0.02 15.52
N LYS A 41 26.79 1.23 15.46
CA LYS A 41 26.57 2.23 16.53
C LYS A 41 25.09 2.62 16.59
N PRO A 42 24.54 2.93 17.78
CA PRO A 42 23.18 3.41 17.94
C PRO A 42 22.93 4.69 17.13
N VAL A 43 21.80 4.74 16.43
CA VAL A 43 21.32 5.90 15.68
C VAL A 43 20.24 6.59 16.49
N VAL A 44 20.49 7.84 16.84
CA VAL A 44 19.57 8.67 17.63
C VAL A 44 18.83 9.65 16.72
N GLN A 45 19.55 10.23 15.77
CA GLN A 45 19.06 11.24 14.87
C GLN A 45 19.47 10.92 13.44
N VAL A 46 18.78 11.55 12.51
CA VAL A 46 19.05 11.43 11.08
C VAL A 46 19.07 12.83 10.49
N GLU A 47 20.11 13.12 9.75
CA GLU A 47 20.21 14.36 8.99
C GLU A 47 19.94 14.05 7.52
N ILE A 48 19.14 14.89 6.86
CA ILE A 48 18.86 14.72 5.45
C ILE A 48 19.80 15.56 4.61
N ILE A 49 20.48 14.88 3.71
CA ILE A 49 21.43 15.46 2.77
C ILE A 49 20.67 15.81 1.49
N ASN A 50 21.01 16.94 0.87
CA ASN A 50 20.44 17.40 -0.40
C ASN A 50 18.91 17.59 -0.36
N VAL A 51 18.40 18.19 0.73
CA VAL A 51 16.98 18.55 0.88
C VAL A 51 16.44 19.27 -0.35
N HIS A 52 17.22 20.19 -0.94
CA HIS A 52 16.83 20.96 -2.13
C HIS A 52 16.51 20.11 -3.33
N GLU A 53 17.41 19.20 -3.69
CA GLU A 53 17.24 18.35 -4.88
C GLU A 53 16.04 17.42 -4.72
N ILE A 54 15.77 16.97 -3.49
CA ILE A 54 14.65 16.08 -3.20
C ILE A 54 13.34 16.87 -3.17
N ALA A 55 13.32 18.03 -2.49
CA ALA A 55 12.12 18.85 -2.34
C ALA A 55 11.65 19.40 -3.69
N SER A 56 12.57 19.86 -4.54
CA SER A 56 12.25 20.35 -5.88
C SER A 56 11.63 19.24 -6.75
N LYS A 57 12.21 18.03 -6.72
CA LYS A 57 11.67 16.86 -7.43
C LYS A 57 10.30 16.42 -6.93
N VAL A 58 10.06 16.45 -5.63
CA VAL A 58 8.83 15.91 -5.03
C VAL A 58 7.67 16.89 -5.11
N TYR A 59 7.91 18.18 -4.88
CA TYR A 59 6.83 19.13 -4.65
C TYR A 59 6.68 20.22 -5.71
N GLN A 60 7.61 20.35 -6.66
CA GLN A 60 7.61 21.48 -7.61
C GLN A 60 7.55 22.87 -6.91
N ILE A 61 8.02 22.95 -5.66
CA ILE A 61 8.03 24.18 -4.86
C ILE A 61 9.29 24.97 -5.19
N SER A 62 9.20 26.30 -5.18
CA SER A 62 10.36 27.19 -5.37
C SER A 62 11.41 27.02 -4.26
N GLU A 63 12.68 27.14 -4.62
CA GLU A 63 13.82 26.91 -3.71
C GLU A 63 13.78 27.81 -2.45
N ASP A 64 13.29 29.04 -2.58
CA ASP A 64 13.22 30.02 -1.49
C ASP A 64 12.32 29.61 -0.32
N VAL A 65 11.30 28.78 -0.57
CA VAL A 65 10.36 28.30 0.46
C VAL A 65 10.94 27.10 1.21
N VAL A 66 11.80 26.33 0.54
CA VAL A 66 12.41 25.09 1.03
C VAL A 66 13.52 25.40 2.04
N GLU A 67 14.36 26.41 1.82
CA GLU A 67 15.49 26.74 2.70
C GLU A 67 15.07 27.16 4.11
N LYS A 68 13.97 27.92 4.22
CA LYS A 68 13.61 28.58 5.49
C LYS A 68 12.86 27.68 6.47
N ASN A 69 12.26 26.59 5.99
CA ASN A 69 11.29 25.82 6.77
C ASN A 69 11.64 24.34 6.96
N ILE A 70 12.64 23.79 6.25
CA ILE A 70 12.92 22.37 6.37
C ILE A 70 13.96 22.09 7.45
N LYS A 71 13.48 21.46 8.52
CA LYS A 71 14.34 20.86 9.53
C LYS A 71 15.24 19.83 8.86
N LYS A 72 16.57 20.00 8.96
CA LYS A 72 17.54 19.04 8.41
C LYS A 72 17.71 17.80 9.28
N ILE A 73 17.60 17.96 10.60
CA ILE A 73 17.87 16.92 11.60
C ILE A 73 16.57 16.46 12.26
N TRP A 74 16.37 15.14 12.27
CA TRP A 74 15.17 14.49 12.75
C TRP A 74 15.51 13.47 13.82
N CYS A 75 14.64 13.33 14.81
CA CYS A 75 14.75 12.26 15.78
C CYS A 75 14.29 10.94 15.14
N LEU A 76 15.13 9.89 15.16
CA LEU A 76 14.80 8.62 14.52
C LEU A 76 13.56 7.97 15.16
N SER A 77 13.40 8.08 16.48
CA SER A 77 12.21 7.55 17.17
C SER A 77 10.93 8.25 16.73
N CYS A 78 10.93 9.59 16.65
CA CYS A 78 9.78 10.39 16.19
C CYS A 78 9.40 9.97 14.75
N LEU A 79 10.39 9.74 13.85
CA LEU A 79 10.13 9.29 12.47
C LEU A 79 9.56 7.86 12.37
N ILE A 80 10.13 6.92 13.12
CA ILE A 80 9.65 5.54 13.16
C ILE A 80 8.20 5.50 13.70
N GLU A 81 7.90 6.29 14.72
CA GLU A 81 6.55 6.42 15.28
C GLU A 81 5.57 7.00 14.27
N SER A 82 5.89 8.13 13.63
CA SER A 82 5.05 8.72 12.59
C SER A 82 4.78 7.77 11.42
N ARG A 83 5.78 6.96 11.04
CA ARG A 83 5.58 5.88 10.06
C ARG A 83 4.58 4.84 10.55
N ARG A 84 4.74 4.35 11.78
CA ARG A 84 3.85 3.34 12.35
C ARG A 84 2.41 3.82 12.44
N GLU A 85 2.20 5.06 12.86
CA GLU A 85 0.87 5.69 12.88
C GLU A 85 0.27 5.81 11.49
N TYR A 86 1.08 6.21 10.50
CA TYR A 86 0.64 6.26 9.11
C TYR A 86 0.28 4.87 8.57
N GLU A 87 1.09 3.85 8.91
CA GLU A 87 0.82 2.48 8.53
C GLU A 87 -0.48 1.96 9.17
N GLU A 88 -0.68 2.21 10.45
CA GLU A 88 -1.93 1.87 11.15
C GLU A 88 -3.14 2.61 10.57
N MET A 89 -2.99 3.89 10.23
CA MET A 89 -4.02 4.67 9.55
C MET A 89 -4.37 4.05 8.18
N ILE A 90 -3.40 3.63 7.37
CA ILE A 90 -3.67 2.92 6.12
C ILE A 90 -4.39 1.59 6.38
N TRP A 91 -3.89 0.83 7.36
CA TRP A 91 -4.43 -0.47 7.71
C TRP A 91 -5.90 -0.40 8.14
N THR A 92 -6.25 0.62 8.91
CA THR A 92 -7.61 0.86 9.40
C THR A 92 -8.52 1.47 8.33
N ALA A 93 -7.96 2.31 7.45
CA ALA A 93 -8.72 2.95 6.39
C ALA A 93 -8.94 2.05 5.16
N SER A 94 -8.20 0.95 5.01
CA SER A 94 -8.28 0.12 3.80
C SER A 94 -8.01 -1.37 4.03
N THR A 95 -8.76 -2.20 3.30
CA THR A 95 -8.49 -3.63 3.14
C THR A 95 -7.48 -3.81 2.02
N GLN A 96 -6.27 -4.24 2.35
CA GLN A 96 -5.22 -4.58 1.39
C GLN A 96 -5.45 -6.00 0.85
N VAL A 97 -5.60 -6.09 -0.47
CA VAL A 97 -5.79 -7.32 -1.22
C VAL A 97 -4.57 -7.52 -2.10
N LEU A 98 -3.82 -8.59 -1.86
CA LEU A 98 -2.71 -9.00 -2.71
C LEU A 98 -3.19 -9.98 -3.77
N LEU A 99 -2.86 -9.71 -5.03
CA LEU A 99 -2.93 -10.65 -6.14
C LEU A 99 -1.50 -11.14 -6.42
N THR A 100 -1.27 -12.44 -6.28
CA THR A 100 0.01 -13.08 -6.59
C THR A 100 -0.26 -14.48 -7.15
N GLY A 101 0.75 -15.14 -7.72
CA GLY A 101 0.54 -16.42 -8.37
C GLY A 101 1.76 -16.92 -9.12
N SER A 102 1.59 -18.00 -9.86
CA SER A 102 2.61 -18.60 -10.73
C SER A 102 3.12 -17.63 -11.80
N PHE A 103 4.29 -17.95 -12.34
CA PHE A 103 4.91 -17.19 -13.41
C PHE A 103 4.02 -17.16 -14.68
N GLY A 104 4.10 -16.08 -15.46
CA GLY A 104 3.37 -15.94 -16.73
C GLY A 104 1.92 -15.47 -16.61
N LEU A 105 1.35 -15.43 -15.42
CA LEU A 105 -0.04 -15.00 -15.24
C LEU A 105 -0.21 -13.48 -15.47
N PRO A 106 -1.31 -13.04 -16.11
CA PRO A 106 -1.56 -11.64 -16.43
C PRO A 106 -2.11 -10.84 -15.23
N LEU A 107 -1.45 -10.92 -14.07
CA LEU A 107 -1.93 -10.33 -12.81
C LEU A 107 -2.21 -8.84 -12.90
N LEU A 108 -1.39 -8.08 -13.64
CA LEU A 108 -1.61 -6.65 -13.85
C LEU A 108 -2.87 -6.37 -14.69
N GLN A 109 -3.16 -7.21 -15.70
CA GLN A 109 -4.38 -7.08 -16.50
C GLN A 109 -5.61 -7.42 -15.66
N LEU A 110 -5.51 -8.45 -14.81
CA LEU A 110 -6.54 -8.81 -13.83
C LEU A 110 -6.81 -7.67 -12.86
N GLN A 111 -5.77 -7.07 -12.29
CA GLN A 111 -5.90 -5.91 -11.39
C GLN A 111 -6.63 -4.76 -12.08
N ARG A 112 -6.26 -4.42 -13.32
CA ARG A 112 -6.93 -3.38 -14.11
C ARG A 112 -8.38 -3.72 -14.41
N PHE A 113 -8.67 -4.98 -14.73
CA PHE A 113 -10.04 -5.46 -14.95
C PHE A 113 -10.90 -5.26 -13.70
N LEU A 114 -10.41 -5.65 -12.53
CA LEU A 114 -11.11 -5.44 -11.26
C LEU A 114 -11.32 -3.95 -10.99
N LEU A 115 -10.27 -3.13 -11.15
CA LEU A 115 -10.38 -1.68 -10.98
C LEU A 115 -11.42 -1.06 -11.90
N GLY A 116 -11.50 -1.50 -13.16
CA GLY A 116 -12.47 -1.02 -14.13
C GLY A 116 -13.90 -1.47 -13.83
N LYS A 117 -14.08 -2.66 -13.23
CA LYS A 117 -15.40 -3.19 -12.88
C LYS A 117 -16.02 -2.47 -11.69
N PHE A 118 -15.22 -2.12 -10.69
CA PHE A 118 -15.72 -1.57 -9.43
C PHE A 118 -15.59 -0.05 -9.29
N ASN A 119 -14.70 0.59 -10.04
CA ASN A 119 -14.74 2.04 -10.10
C ASN A 119 -15.91 2.44 -11.02
N PRO A 120 -16.88 3.22 -10.54
CA PRO A 120 -17.91 3.74 -11.42
C PRO A 120 -17.24 4.48 -12.57
N PRO A 121 -17.75 4.38 -13.81
CA PRO A 121 -17.26 5.23 -14.88
C PRO A 121 -17.26 6.65 -14.35
N LYS A 122 -16.11 7.32 -14.38
CA LYS A 122 -16.06 8.75 -14.06
C LYS A 122 -17.12 9.35 -14.96
N THR A 123 -18.22 9.82 -14.37
CA THR A 123 -19.21 10.62 -15.07
C THR A 123 -18.37 11.65 -15.79
N GLU A 124 -18.26 11.51 -17.12
CA GLU A 124 -17.57 12.47 -17.94
C GLU A 124 -18.20 13.79 -17.52
N GLU A 125 -17.43 14.61 -16.81
CA GLU A 125 -17.87 15.95 -16.47
C GLU A 125 -18.20 16.54 -17.82
N SER A 126 -19.50 16.65 -18.07
CA SER A 126 -20.06 17.07 -19.33
C SER A 126 -19.27 18.29 -19.71
N SER A 127 -18.46 18.17 -20.77
CA SER A 127 -17.73 19.27 -21.36
C SER A 127 -18.77 20.18 -22.02
N SER A 128 -19.58 20.84 -21.21
CA SER A 128 -20.50 21.88 -21.59
C SER A 128 -19.66 23.10 -21.93
N SER A 129 -19.52 23.31 -23.23
CA SER A 129 -19.45 24.60 -23.92
C SER A 129 -18.47 25.63 -23.38
N LYS A 130 -17.33 25.74 -24.07
CA LYS A 130 -16.66 27.04 -24.24
C LYS A 130 -17.55 27.94 -25.10
N ASN A 131 -18.19 28.91 -24.46
CA ASN A 131 -18.70 30.22 -24.95
C ASN A 131 -19.34 30.85 -23.70
N SER A 132 -19.07 32.05 -23.22
CA SER A 132 -18.61 33.30 -23.81
C SER A 132 -17.92 34.16 -22.73
N LYS A 133 -17.27 35.23 -23.19
CA LYS A 133 -16.73 36.34 -22.40
C LYS A 133 -17.82 36.90 -21.47
N ASP A 134 -17.50 37.11 -20.19
CA ASP A 134 -17.59 38.43 -19.56
C ASP A 134 -16.94 38.42 -18.17
N LYS A 135 -16.18 39.49 -17.93
CA LYS A 135 -15.57 39.83 -16.65
C LYS A 135 -16.63 40.52 -15.80
N GLU A 136 -16.85 40.07 -14.59
CA GLU A 136 -17.20 40.98 -13.49
C GLU A 136 -16.79 40.40 -12.14
N ARG A 137 -16.42 41.30 -11.24
CA ARG A 137 -15.69 41.07 -10.00
C ARG A 137 -16.61 41.48 -8.84
N ILE A 138 -16.57 40.67 -7.75
CA ILE A 138 -16.89 41.02 -6.33
C ILE A 138 -18.40 40.94 -5.93
N PRO A 139 -18.83 40.67 -4.66
CA PRO A 139 -18.17 40.18 -3.43
C PRO A 139 -18.79 38.91 -2.78
N PHE A 140 -18.16 38.45 -1.71
CA PHE A 140 -18.65 37.51 -0.69
C PHE A 140 -20.10 37.75 -0.23
N ALA A 141 -20.90 36.69 -0.21
CA ALA A 141 -22.07 36.56 0.65
C ALA A 141 -22.22 35.09 1.11
N TYR A 142 -22.36 34.91 2.43
CA TYR A 142 -22.82 33.67 3.04
C TYR A 142 -24.28 33.43 2.63
N SER A 143 -24.58 32.23 2.13
CA SER A 143 -25.95 31.71 2.20
C SER A 143 -25.93 30.21 2.49
N ASP A 144 -26.78 29.90 3.45
CA ASP A 144 -27.02 28.63 4.11
C ASP A 144 -28.05 27.81 3.32
N GLY A 145 -28.03 26.49 3.49
CA GLY A 145 -29.22 25.67 3.30
C GLY A 145 -29.38 24.86 2.00
N ARG A 146 -29.02 23.58 2.13
CA ARG A 146 -29.76 22.38 1.66
C ARG A 146 -29.41 21.74 0.29
N ASN A 147 -29.03 20.46 0.45
CA ASN A 147 -29.27 19.29 -0.42
C ASN A 147 -28.42 19.08 -1.68
N LYS A 148 -27.27 18.39 -1.51
CA LYS A 148 -26.91 17.13 -2.24
C LYS A 148 -25.93 16.29 -1.39
N PRO A 149 -26.18 14.99 -1.11
CA PRO A 149 -25.20 14.12 -0.47
C PRO A 149 -24.38 13.41 -1.55
N GLY A 150 -23.07 13.70 -1.62
CA GLY A 150 -22.18 12.91 -2.45
C GLY A 150 -21.03 13.66 -3.08
N LEU A 151 -20.24 14.40 -2.28
CA LEU A 151 -18.87 14.78 -2.65
C LEU A 151 -18.18 15.42 -1.43
N ASN A 152 -17.97 14.65 -0.36
CA ASN A 152 -17.31 15.19 0.85
C ASN A 152 -16.38 14.23 1.60
N ILE A 153 -16.01 13.09 1.02
CA ILE A 153 -15.06 12.15 1.67
C ILE A 153 -13.63 12.71 1.67
N TRP A 154 -13.22 13.45 0.63
CA TRP A 154 -11.88 14.05 0.58
C TRP A 154 -11.70 15.23 1.54
N LYS A 155 -12.73 16.07 1.74
CA LYS A 155 -12.71 17.14 2.75
C LYS A 155 -12.83 16.60 4.18
N LYS A 156 -13.56 15.50 4.41
CA LYS A 156 -13.62 14.86 5.75
C LYS A 156 -12.31 14.17 6.13
N LEU A 157 -11.56 13.62 5.18
CA LEU A 157 -10.21 13.08 5.42
C LEU A 157 -9.18 14.18 5.71
N GLN A 158 -9.33 15.38 5.14
CA GLN A 158 -8.52 16.55 5.52
C GLN A 158 -8.92 17.14 6.88
N LEU A 159 -10.21 17.09 7.26
CA LEU A 159 -10.71 17.66 8.52
C LEU A 159 -10.68 16.70 9.72
N LEU A 160 -10.52 15.38 9.52
CA LEU A 160 -10.25 14.42 10.60
C LEU A 160 -8.78 14.40 11.05
N CYS A 161 -7.93 15.28 10.51
CA CYS A 161 -6.55 15.47 10.96
C CYS A 161 -6.38 16.52 12.08
N PHE A 162 -7.46 17.04 12.66
CA PHE A 162 -7.41 17.90 13.84
C PHE A 162 -8.52 17.55 14.82
N ASP A 163 -8.32 16.49 15.61
CA ASP A 163 -8.47 16.55 17.08
C ASP A 163 -7.94 15.24 17.69
N SER A 164 -6.64 15.17 17.95
CA SER A 164 -6.06 14.11 18.79
C SER A 164 -5.11 14.72 19.81
N ARG A 165 -5.60 15.73 20.53
CA ARG A 165 -5.08 15.96 21.89
C ARG A 165 -5.66 14.85 22.77
N HIS A 166 -4.89 13.76 22.89
CA HIS A 166 -4.89 12.75 23.97
C HIS A 166 -4.80 11.32 23.44
N ALA A 167 -3.56 10.84 23.35
CA ALA A 167 -3.15 9.51 23.80
C ALA A 167 -1.62 9.53 23.94
N TYR A 168 -1.13 9.96 25.11
CA TYR A 168 0.30 9.91 25.42
C TYR A 168 0.74 8.45 25.57
N SER A 169 1.50 7.95 24.59
CA SER A 169 2.25 6.70 24.73
C SER A 169 3.48 6.96 25.63
N SER A 170 3.50 6.31 26.79
CA SER A 170 4.39 6.54 27.92
C SER A 170 5.79 5.91 27.80
N LYS A 171 6.43 5.93 26.62
CA LYS A 171 7.77 5.31 26.42
C LYS A 171 8.86 6.19 25.81
N CYS A 172 8.83 7.50 26.08
CA CYS A 172 9.97 8.42 25.88
C CYS A 172 10.64 8.81 27.21
N GLN A 173 10.78 7.88 28.17
CA GLN A 173 11.10 8.21 29.56
C GLN A 173 12.59 8.26 29.96
N GLU A 174 13.55 8.01 29.07
CA GLU A 174 14.97 8.13 29.46
C GLU A 174 15.62 9.49 29.11
N VAL A 175 14.85 10.45 28.59
CA VAL A 175 15.29 11.86 28.41
C VAL A 175 14.24 12.85 28.96
N ALA A 176 13.55 12.44 30.03
CA ALA A 176 12.32 13.03 30.57
C ALA A 176 12.46 14.40 31.27
N THR A 177 13.20 15.34 30.69
CA THR A 177 13.17 16.77 31.10
C THR A 177 13.06 17.74 29.93
N LYS A 178 13.06 17.27 28.68
CA LYS A 178 12.96 18.14 27.49
C LYS A 178 11.59 18.01 26.83
N LYS A 179 11.02 19.18 26.53
CA LYS A 179 9.84 19.42 25.68
C LYS A 179 9.76 18.37 24.55
N PRO A 180 8.57 17.82 24.23
CA PRO A 180 8.42 16.89 23.12
C PRO A 180 9.05 17.44 21.84
N CYS A 181 9.72 16.56 21.10
CA CYS A 181 10.34 16.89 19.81
C CYS A 181 9.23 17.35 18.85
N ASP A 182 9.32 18.57 18.28
CA ASP A 182 8.35 19.01 17.25
C ASP A 182 8.45 18.18 15.95
N CYS A 183 9.44 17.27 15.84
CA CYS A 183 9.65 16.48 14.62
C CYS A 183 8.45 15.61 14.24
N LYS A 184 7.58 15.23 15.19
CA LYS A 184 6.42 14.37 14.89
C LYS A 184 5.39 15.09 14.02
N GLU A 185 5.12 16.37 14.30
CA GLU A 185 4.20 17.21 13.53
C GLU A 185 4.73 17.41 12.11
N TYR A 186 6.00 17.80 11.99
CA TYR A 186 6.62 17.96 10.67
C TYR A 186 6.74 16.64 9.90
N ALA A 187 7.01 15.49 10.55
CA ALA A 187 7.18 14.23 9.84
C ALA A 187 5.93 13.82 9.04
N PHE A 188 4.75 14.24 9.51
CA PHE A 188 3.49 14.08 8.80
C PHE A 188 3.46 14.90 7.50
N GLU A 189 3.91 16.16 7.53
CA GLU A 189 3.95 17.05 6.36
C GLU A 189 4.96 16.55 5.31
N PHE A 190 6.05 15.92 5.76
CA PHE A 190 7.11 15.37 4.91
C PHE A 190 6.91 13.88 4.56
N ARG A 191 5.68 13.36 4.57
CA ARG A 191 5.42 11.93 4.30
C ARG A 191 6.00 11.43 2.97
N SER A 192 5.91 12.19 1.88
CA SER A 192 6.50 11.78 0.59
C SER A 192 8.00 11.63 0.66
N PHE A 193 8.64 12.52 1.41
CA PHE A 193 10.07 12.58 1.58
C PHE A 193 10.65 11.35 2.27
N TRP A 194 9.93 10.84 3.28
CA TRP A 194 10.26 9.59 3.98
C TRP A 194 9.84 8.34 3.21
N GLY A 195 9.37 8.49 1.97
CA GLY A 195 8.83 7.41 1.16
C GLY A 195 7.51 6.84 1.71
N LEU A 196 6.85 7.54 2.64
CA LEU A 196 5.53 7.17 3.14
C LEU A 196 4.45 7.37 2.05
N LEU A 197 4.62 8.36 1.16
CA LEU A 197 3.74 8.55 -0.01
C LEU A 197 4.18 7.81 -1.28
N GLN A 198 5.30 7.08 -1.31
CA GLN A 198 5.62 6.24 -2.50
C GLN A 198 4.62 5.07 -2.66
N ARG A 199 3.82 4.81 -1.61
CA ARG A 199 2.54 4.10 -1.70
C ARG A 199 1.46 4.85 -2.50
N SER A 200 1.72 5.97 -3.13
CA SER A 200 0.76 6.61 -4.05
C SER A 200 0.33 5.68 -5.19
N GLU A 201 1.14 4.67 -5.55
CA GLU A 201 0.70 3.56 -6.41
C GLU A 201 -0.29 2.60 -5.72
N ILE A 202 -0.12 2.36 -4.42
CA ILE A 202 -1.09 1.64 -3.58
C ILE A 202 -2.44 2.36 -3.62
N PHE A 203 -2.45 3.71 -3.68
CA PHE A 203 -3.71 4.46 -3.81
C PHE A 203 -4.26 4.58 -5.25
N LYS A 204 -3.44 4.41 -6.29
CA LYS A 204 -3.92 4.36 -7.69
C LYS A 204 -4.75 3.11 -7.98
N SER A 205 -4.63 2.10 -7.12
CA SER A 205 -5.28 0.80 -7.27
C SER A 205 -6.35 0.58 -6.21
N ASN A 206 -7.08 1.65 -5.86
CA ASN A 206 -8.18 1.57 -4.92
C ASN A 206 -9.51 1.27 -5.61
N ILE A 207 -10.33 0.52 -4.89
CA ILE A 207 -11.73 0.27 -5.17
C ILE A 207 -12.50 0.63 -3.92
N ASP A 208 -13.56 1.43 -4.03
CA ASP A 208 -14.50 1.59 -2.92
C ASP A 208 -15.64 0.59 -3.11
N MET A 209 -15.78 -0.35 -2.16
CA MET A 209 -16.81 -1.39 -2.18
C MET A 209 -17.49 -1.50 -0.83
N SER A 210 -18.82 -1.43 -0.80
CA SER A 210 -19.64 -1.50 0.42
C SER A 210 -19.22 -0.47 1.49
N GLY A 211 -18.75 0.72 1.07
CA GLY A 211 -18.27 1.76 1.98
C GLY A 211 -16.87 1.53 2.56
N LYS A 212 -16.19 0.44 2.20
CA LYS A 212 -14.78 0.20 2.54
C LYS A 212 -13.87 0.41 1.33
N ARG A 213 -12.70 0.96 1.60
CA ARG A 213 -11.65 1.10 0.59
C ARG A 213 -10.86 -0.21 0.52
N ILE A 214 -10.80 -0.79 -0.67
CA ILE A 214 -9.97 -1.95 -0.99
C ILE A 214 -8.79 -1.48 -1.81
N CYS A 215 -7.59 -1.83 -1.39
CA CYS A 215 -6.39 -1.60 -2.17
C CYS A 215 -5.94 -2.90 -2.83
N LEU A 216 -5.96 -2.95 -4.16
CA LEU A 216 -5.43 -4.06 -4.92
C LEU A 216 -3.95 -3.86 -5.20
N VAL A 217 -3.13 -4.81 -4.79
CA VAL A 217 -1.69 -4.82 -5.05
C VAL A 217 -1.34 -6.08 -5.83
N THR A 218 -0.54 -5.94 -6.89
CA THR A 218 0.06 -7.08 -7.59
C THR A 218 1.54 -7.13 -7.26
N LYS A 219 2.04 -8.29 -6.82
CA LYS A 219 3.47 -8.54 -6.62
C LYS A 219 3.82 -9.96 -7.01
N TYR A 220 5.04 -10.13 -7.51
CA TYR A 220 5.63 -11.46 -7.59
C TYR A 220 5.78 -12.05 -6.19
N PHE A 221 5.54 -13.35 -6.08
CA PHE A 221 5.54 -14.06 -4.80
C PHE A 221 6.80 -13.79 -3.97
N TRP A 222 7.98 -13.87 -4.58
CA TRP A 222 9.26 -13.69 -3.90
C TRP A 222 9.47 -12.27 -3.35
N GLU A 223 8.99 -11.26 -4.07
CA GLU A 223 9.05 -9.88 -3.59
C GLU A 223 8.19 -9.70 -2.33
N TRP A 224 7.03 -10.37 -2.31
CA TRP A 224 6.17 -10.35 -1.15
C TRP A 224 6.69 -11.22 0.01
N LEU A 225 7.33 -12.36 -0.29
CA LEU A 225 8.00 -13.16 0.73
C LEU A 225 9.13 -12.36 1.41
N ARG A 226 9.87 -11.56 0.63
CA ARG A 226 10.86 -10.61 1.15
C ARG A 226 10.20 -9.57 2.07
N VAL A 227 9.02 -9.06 1.70
CA VAL A 227 8.23 -8.15 2.57
C VAL A 227 7.85 -8.83 3.89
N LEU A 228 7.42 -10.11 3.86
CA LEU A 228 7.14 -10.87 5.08
C LEU A 228 8.35 -11.12 5.96
N GLN A 229 9.54 -11.22 5.37
CA GLN A 229 10.79 -11.36 6.09
C GLN A 229 11.28 -10.02 6.66
N GLY A 230 11.01 -8.91 5.97
CA GLY A 230 11.44 -7.56 6.36
C GLY A 230 10.58 -6.91 7.45
N ASN A 231 10.89 -5.68 7.86
CA ASN A 231 10.19 -4.99 8.97
C ASN A 231 8.86 -4.32 8.56
N GLU A 232 8.27 -4.71 7.43
CA GLU A 232 7.01 -4.12 6.99
C GLU A 232 5.84 -4.62 7.84
N ARG A 233 5.04 -3.67 8.34
CA ARG A 233 3.85 -3.96 9.17
C ARG A 233 2.58 -4.05 8.35
N LEU A 234 2.57 -3.41 7.19
CA LEU A 234 1.42 -3.38 6.30
C LEU A 234 1.40 -4.62 5.43
N LEU A 235 0.67 -5.62 5.92
CA LEU A 235 0.44 -6.86 5.21
C LEU A 235 -0.89 -6.86 4.45
N PRO A 236 -1.04 -7.69 3.42
CA PRO A 236 -2.35 -7.95 2.87
C PRO A 236 -3.22 -8.67 3.91
N GLN A 237 -4.44 -8.16 4.11
CA GLN A 237 -5.49 -8.85 4.86
C GLN A 237 -6.07 -10.00 4.05
N VAL A 238 -6.04 -9.88 2.72
CA VAL A 238 -6.55 -10.86 1.76
C VAL A 238 -5.49 -11.15 0.72
N ILE A 239 -5.30 -12.42 0.40
CA ILE A 239 -4.37 -12.85 -0.64
C ILE A 239 -5.14 -13.73 -1.62
N PHE A 240 -5.08 -13.41 -2.90
CA PHE A 240 -5.49 -14.31 -3.97
C PHE A 240 -4.24 -14.95 -4.56
N LEU A 241 -4.15 -16.27 -4.46
CA LEU A 241 -3.13 -17.10 -5.11
C LEU A 241 -3.69 -17.58 -6.44
N ALA A 242 -3.25 -16.93 -7.52
CA ALA A 242 -3.67 -17.23 -8.86
C ALA A 242 -2.82 -18.34 -9.49
N PHE A 243 -3.47 -19.21 -10.25
CA PHE A 243 -2.84 -20.23 -11.10
C PHE A 243 -3.73 -20.50 -12.31
N SER A 244 -3.13 -21.01 -13.39
CA SER A 244 -3.81 -21.33 -14.65
C SER A 244 -3.87 -22.83 -14.89
N GLU A 245 -4.67 -23.22 -15.89
CA GLU A 245 -4.83 -24.60 -16.33
C GLU A 245 -3.64 -25.18 -17.11
N GLU A 246 -2.90 -24.33 -17.84
CA GLU A 246 -1.68 -24.78 -18.52
C GLU A 246 -0.77 -25.46 -17.50
N ASP A 247 -0.37 -26.72 -17.65
CA ASP A 247 0.40 -27.47 -16.65
C ASP A 247 -0.17 -27.44 -15.22
N SER A 248 -1.49 -27.55 -15.14
CA SER A 248 -2.31 -27.33 -13.95
C SER A 248 -1.85 -28.02 -12.67
N ASP A 249 -1.31 -29.24 -12.74
CA ASP A 249 -0.77 -29.92 -11.56
C ASP A 249 0.53 -29.29 -11.06
N ILE A 250 1.40 -28.78 -11.94
CA ILE A 250 2.64 -28.10 -11.57
C ILE A 250 2.32 -26.77 -10.91
N TYR A 251 1.51 -25.91 -11.56
CA TYR A 251 1.18 -24.59 -11.00
C TYR A 251 0.27 -24.68 -9.77
N LEU A 252 -0.62 -25.68 -9.68
CA LEU A 252 -1.37 -25.91 -8.46
C LEU A 252 -0.44 -26.29 -7.31
N ASN A 253 0.53 -27.19 -7.55
CA ASN A 253 1.49 -27.57 -6.52
C ASN A 253 2.35 -26.38 -6.11
N GLU A 254 2.82 -25.56 -7.04
CA GLU A 254 3.53 -24.31 -6.76
C GLU A 254 2.65 -23.37 -5.90
N ALA A 255 1.38 -23.17 -6.26
CA ALA A 255 0.46 -22.34 -5.49
C ALA A 255 0.21 -22.88 -4.08
N LEU A 256 0.17 -24.21 -3.90
CA LEU A 256 0.04 -24.86 -2.60
C LEU A 256 1.32 -24.73 -1.76
N GLU A 257 2.50 -24.83 -2.37
CA GLU A 257 3.78 -24.58 -1.69
C GLU A 257 3.91 -23.10 -1.27
N MET A 258 3.51 -22.19 -2.16
CA MET A 258 3.40 -20.77 -1.86
C MET A 258 2.48 -20.56 -0.65
N TYR A 259 1.28 -21.15 -0.65
CA TYR A 259 0.34 -21.12 0.48
C TYR A 259 0.99 -21.58 1.79
N ASP A 260 1.61 -22.75 1.80
CA ASP A 260 2.22 -23.33 2.99
C ASP A 260 3.29 -22.38 3.57
N LEU A 261 4.11 -21.80 2.69
CA LEU A 261 5.13 -20.84 3.07
C LEU A 261 4.51 -19.53 3.60
N MET A 262 3.48 -18.99 2.94
CA MET A 262 2.78 -17.78 3.39
C MET A 262 2.18 -17.98 4.79
N VAL A 263 1.44 -19.06 4.99
CA VAL A 263 0.73 -19.35 6.25
C VAL A 263 1.74 -19.57 7.37
N SER A 264 2.80 -20.35 7.12
CA SER A 264 3.87 -20.57 8.10
C SER A 264 4.50 -19.25 8.55
N ARG A 265 4.84 -18.37 7.59
CA ARG A 265 5.45 -17.07 7.90
C ARG A 265 4.51 -16.13 8.63
N TYR A 266 3.24 -16.06 8.23
CA TYR A 266 2.23 -15.26 8.93
C TYR A 266 2.03 -15.73 10.37
N ARG A 267 1.90 -17.04 10.56
CA ARG A 267 1.70 -17.63 11.89
C ARG A 267 2.88 -17.33 12.80
N ASN A 268 4.10 -17.55 12.33
CA ASN A 268 5.30 -17.33 13.13
C ASN A 268 5.48 -15.87 13.55
N ARG A 269 5.11 -14.94 12.67
CA ARG A 269 5.35 -13.51 12.90
C ARG A 269 4.21 -12.79 13.62
N PHE A 270 2.97 -13.10 13.29
CA PHE A 270 1.80 -12.34 13.75
C PHE A 270 0.85 -13.14 14.64
N GLN A 271 1.12 -14.45 14.81
CA GLN A 271 0.23 -15.36 15.54
C GLN A 271 -1.21 -15.34 14.97
N LYS A 272 -1.35 -15.01 13.68
CA LYS A 272 -2.61 -14.93 12.94
C LYS A 272 -2.50 -15.70 11.63
N ARG A 273 -3.62 -16.27 11.17
CA ARG A 273 -3.73 -16.87 9.83
C ARG A 273 -4.17 -15.80 8.81
N PRO A 274 -3.54 -15.70 7.64
CA PRO A 274 -4.00 -14.83 6.57
C PRO A 274 -5.29 -15.38 5.95
N LYS A 275 -6.14 -14.50 5.41
CA LYS A 275 -7.24 -14.94 4.53
C LYS A 275 -6.68 -15.13 3.13
N ILE A 276 -6.52 -16.39 2.73
CA ILE A 276 -6.03 -16.74 1.39
C ILE A 276 -7.17 -17.34 0.58
N PHE A 277 -7.31 -16.90 -0.66
CA PHE A 277 -8.23 -17.42 -1.65
C PHE A 277 -7.42 -17.97 -2.81
N PHE A 278 -7.87 -19.08 -3.38
CA PHE A 278 -7.28 -19.63 -4.59
C PHE A 278 -8.05 -19.09 -5.78
N LEU A 279 -7.35 -18.46 -6.72
CA LEU A 279 -7.93 -17.88 -7.92
C LEU A 279 -7.55 -18.73 -9.14
N TYR A 280 -8.46 -19.60 -9.56
CA TYR A 280 -8.23 -20.45 -10.71
C TYR A 280 -8.65 -19.72 -11.99
N LEU A 281 -7.66 -19.42 -12.85
CA LEU A 281 -7.87 -18.80 -14.15
C LEU A 281 -8.12 -19.90 -15.19
N ARG A 282 -9.39 -20.13 -15.51
CA ARG A 282 -9.82 -21.20 -16.43
C ARG A 282 -10.00 -20.69 -17.85
N ASP A 283 -9.63 -21.49 -18.84
CA ASP A 283 -10.04 -21.25 -20.23
C ASP A 283 -11.56 -21.54 -20.36
N ILE A 284 -12.21 -20.97 -21.38
CA ILE A 284 -13.63 -21.21 -21.67
C ILE A 284 -13.92 -22.67 -22.04
N HIS A 285 -12.90 -23.41 -22.48
CA HIS A 285 -13.01 -24.80 -22.90
C HIS A 285 -12.79 -25.81 -21.76
N ASP A 286 -12.52 -25.34 -20.54
CA ASP A 286 -12.23 -26.20 -19.40
C ASP A 286 -13.46 -27.05 -18.99
N ARG A 287 -13.19 -28.28 -18.55
CA ARG A 287 -14.20 -29.24 -18.09
C ARG A 287 -14.44 -29.06 -16.59
N GLU A 288 -15.70 -28.96 -16.18
CA GLU A 288 -16.08 -28.86 -14.75
C GLU A 288 -15.46 -29.94 -13.85
N GLN A 289 -15.15 -31.11 -14.40
CA GLN A 289 -14.48 -32.20 -13.68
C GLN A 289 -13.11 -31.77 -13.12
N TYR A 290 -12.35 -30.95 -13.84
CA TYR A 290 -11.02 -30.52 -13.42
C TYR A 290 -11.10 -29.55 -12.23
N PHE A 291 -12.06 -28.62 -12.26
CA PHE A 291 -12.37 -27.72 -11.16
C PHE A 291 -12.66 -28.48 -9.85
N CYS A 292 -13.46 -29.54 -9.91
CA CYS A 292 -13.75 -30.37 -8.73
C CYS A 292 -12.51 -31.08 -8.17
N GLN A 293 -11.58 -31.50 -9.03
CA GLN A 293 -10.33 -32.13 -8.60
C GLN A 293 -9.42 -31.13 -7.89
N ILE A 294 -9.24 -29.93 -8.48
CA ILE A 294 -8.50 -28.82 -7.86
C ILE A 294 -9.08 -28.50 -6.48
N GLN A 295 -10.41 -28.33 -6.39
CA GLN A 295 -11.09 -28.00 -5.14
C GLN A 295 -10.81 -29.05 -4.06
N ARG A 296 -10.83 -30.34 -4.41
CA ARG A 296 -10.48 -31.43 -3.49
C ARG A 296 -9.03 -31.36 -3.03
N LYS A 297 -8.07 -31.15 -3.96
CA LYS A 297 -6.65 -31.02 -3.63
C LYS A 297 -6.38 -29.86 -2.66
N ILE A 298 -7.01 -28.70 -2.89
CA ILE A 298 -6.93 -27.55 -1.98
C ILE A 298 -7.51 -27.93 -0.62
N HIS A 299 -8.72 -28.49 -0.59
CA HIS A 299 -9.39 -28.84 0.67
C HIS A 299 -8.61 -29.88 1.50
N GLN A 300 -7.94 -30.83 0.85
CA GLN A 300 -7.10 -31.82 1.52
C GLN A 300 -5.86 -31.23 2.19
N ARG A 301 -5.31 -30.14 1.64
CA ARG A 301 -4.06 -29.54 2.11
C ARG A 301 -4.27 -28.35 3.02
N THR A 302 -5.43 -27.71 2.97
CA THR A 302 -5.72 -26.53 3.75
C THR A 302 -6.75 -26.83 4.84
N ASP A 303 -6.43 -26.55 6.11
CA ASP A 303 -7.31 -26.79 7.27
C ASP A 303 -8.60 -25.92 7.30
N SER A 304 -8.85 -25.10 6.28
CA SER A 304 -9.87 -24.05 6.33
C SER A 304 -10.79 -24.06 5.10
N TYR A 305 -11.98 -23.47 5.23
CA TYR A 305 -12.89 -23.14 4.13
C TYR A 305 -12.29 -22.07 3.21
N HIS A 306 -11.18 -22.36 2.54
CA HIS A 306 -10.65 -21.50 1.51
C HIS A 306 -11.57 -21.57 0.29
N LEU A 307 -12.12 -20.42 -0.11
CA LEU A 307 -12.96 -20.34 -1.30
C LEU A 307 -12.04 -20.48 -2.53
N LEU A 308 -12.28 -21.51 -3.34
CA LEU A 308 -11.77 -21.56 -4.71
C LEU A 308 -12.64 -20.63 -5.54
N VAL A 309 -12.03 -19.56 -6.06
CA VAL A 309 -12.68 -18.61 -6.96
C VAL A 309 -12.25 -18.97 -8.37
N SER A 310 -13.20 -19.38 -9.21
CA SER A 310 -12.94 -19.51 -10.66
C SER A 310 -13.15 -18.17 -11.35
N LEU A 311 -12.24 -17.81 -12.25
CA LEU A 311 -12.38 -16.67 -13.15
C LEU A 311 -12.14 -17.17 -14.58
N THR A 312 -13.18 -17.09 -15.43
CA THR A 312 -13.05 -17.48 -16.83
C THR A 312 -12.26 -16.43 -17.60
N ILE A 313 -11.19 -16.86 -18.24
CA ILE A 313 -10.35 -16.05 -19.11
C ILE A 313 -10.44 -16.53 -20.56
N LYS A 314 -10.28 -15.60 -21.49
CA LYS A 314 -10.10 -15.89 -22.91
C LYS A 314 -8.90 -15.13 -23.42
N GLN A 315 -7.92 -15.82 -24.00
CA GLN A 315 -6.77 -15.19 -24.63
C GLN A 315 -7.05 -14.96 -26.12
N VAL A 316 -6.94 -13.72 -26.58
CA VAL A 316 -7.08 -13.36 -28.01
C VAL A 316 -5.88 -12.51 -28.40
N SER A 317 -5.05 -13.01 -29.32
CA SER A 317 -3.87 -12.29 -29.84
C SER A 317 -2.92 -11.79 -28.74
N GLY A 318 -2.65 -12.62 -27.73
CA GLY A 318 -1.75 -12.28 -26.61
C GLY A 318 -2.37 -11.36 -25.55
N LYS A 319 -3.66 -11.01 -25.66
CA LYS A 319 -4.40 -10.24 -24.65
C LYS A 319 -5.40 -11.13 -23.90
N PHE A 320 -5.51 -10.95 -22.59
CA PHE A 320 -6.47 -11.69 -21.77
C PHE A 320 -7.75 -10.88 -21.57
N TYR A 321 -8.88 -11.55 -21.74
CA TYR A 321 -10.22 -11.03 -21.51
C TYR A 321 -10.87 -11.83 -20.39
N PHE A 322 -11.44 -11.14 -19.40
CA PHE A 322 -12.08 -11.77 -18.24
C PHE A 322 -13.60 -11.74 -18.44
N LEU A 323 -14.23 -12.92 -18.41
CA LEU A 323 -15.61 -13.09 -18.86
C LEU A 323 -16.64 -13.14 -17.72
N ASP A 324 -16.28 -13.74 -16.58
CA ASP A 324 -17.17 -13.86 -15.41
C ASP A 324 -16.38 -13.70 -14.11
N SER A 325 -16.75 -12.72 -13.31
CA SER A 325 -16.14 -12.47 -12.01
C SER A 325 -17.12 -12.52 -10.83
N PHE A 326 -18.33 -13.05 -11.01
CA PHE A 326 -19.35 -13.06 -9.95
C PHE A 326 -18.84 -13.66 -8.62
N ASN A 327 -18.15 -14.79 -8.69
CA ASN A 327 -17.56 -15.45 -7.52
C ASN A 327 -16.45 -14.61 -6.86
N LEU A 328 -15.68 -13.89 -7.67
CA LEU A 328 -14.62 -13.00 -7.18
C LEU A 328 -15.21 -11.75 -6.52
N GLU A 329 -16.32 -11.20 -7.04
CA GLU A 329 -17.01 -10.11 -6.37
C GLU A 329 -17.56 -10.53 -5.02
N ASN A 330 -18.20 -11.70 -4.93
CA ASN A 330 -18.73 -12.22 -3.68
C ASN A 330 -17.60 -12.49 -2.68
N ALA A 331 -16.47 -13.04 -3.14
CA ALA A 331 -15.28 -13.20 -2.32
C ALA A 331 -14.78 -11.85 -1.79
N LEU A 332 -14.63 -10.83 -2.63
CA LEU A 332 -14.18 -9.52 -2.20
C LEU A 332 -15.20 -8.83 -1.27
N ARG A 333 -16.51 -8.95 -1.54
CA ARG A 333 -17.59 -8.43 -0.68
C ARG A 333 -17.65 -9.11 0.68
N SER A 334 -17.26 -10.38 0.78
CA SER A 334 -17.18 -11.09 2.07
C SER A 334 -16.04 -10.59 2.96
N VAL A 335 -15.08 -9.85 2.39
CA VAL A 335 -13.95 -9.28 3.13
C VAL A 335 -14.07 -7.76 3.31
N ALA A 336 -14.72 -7.07 2.37
CA ALA A 336 -15.27 -5.73 2.60
C ALA A 336 -16.35 -5.76 3.68
#